data_AF-A0A975TQR6-F1
#
_entry.id   AF-A0A975TQR6-F1
#
_cell.length_a   1.000
_cell.length_b   1.000
_cell.length_c   1.000
_cell.angle_alpha   90.00
_cell.angle_beta   90.00
_cell.angle_gamma   90.00
#
_symmetry.space_group_name_H-M   'P 1'
#
loop_
_entity.id
_entity.type
_entity.pdbx_description
1 polymer ?
#
loop_
_entity_poly.entity_id
_entity_poly.type
_entity_poly.pdbx_seq_one_letter_code
_entity_poly.pdbx_strand_id
1 'polypeptide(L)'
;MEKYFQPRPSNAGTGYDASASGAGNQGPESVVDAQDKPSLLTLVCGRSKAVGDLEGVDGSRPYCTSDGVGAVLGVFHSGGTSGRVTRVVSLDQPCPAKPFRPFHEGVPVECARPGADYSRAVTVPVRGDAPADPVVPADAVTASASGLDPHISPAYAALQTPRIARERGTDETSVQKLIKKYTTGRALGALGEPAVNVVELNIALDRTYPKQGA
;
A
#
# COMPACT_ATOMS: atom_id res chain seq x y z
N MET A 1 1.52 -8.84 -16.78
CA MET A 1 2.40 -7.91 -16.03
C MET A 1 3.40 -8.63 -15.13
N GLU A 2 3.13 -9.86 -14.71
CA GLU A 2 3.91 -10.63 -13.72
C GLU A 2 5.37 -10.88 -14.10
N LYS A 3 5.75 -10.69 -15.36
CA LYS A 3 7.12 -10.87 -15.86
C LYS A 3 8.01 -9.64 -15.67
N TYR A 4 7.53 -8.55 -15.06
CA TYR A 4 8.26 -7.29 -14.92
C TYR A 4 8.28 -6.77 -13.48
N PHE A 5 9.32 -5.99 -13.18
CA PHE A 5 9.39 -5.21 -11.95
C PHE A 5 8.30 -4.15 -11.96
N GLN A 6 7.52 -4.10 -10.88
CA GLN A 6 6.49 -3.11 -10.62
C GLN A 6 7.12 -1.86 -10.01
N PRO A 7 6.78 -0.67 -10.52
CA PRO A 7 7.23 0.57 -9.94
C PRO A 7 6.37 0.94 -8.73
N ARG A 8 6.60 2.15 -8.21
CA ARG A 8 5.74 2.74 -7.18
C ARG A 8 4.32 2.98 -7.71
N PRO A 9 3.31 3.16 -6.86
CA PRO A 9 2.02 3.63 -7.30
C PRO A 9 2.12 5.02 -7.96
N SER A 10 1.33 5.25 -8.99
CA SER A 10 1.19 6.55 -9.62
C SER A 10 -0.16 7.19 -9.27
N ASN A 11 -0.17 8.51 -9.12
CA ASN A 11 -1.36 9.35 -9.04
C ASN A 11 -1.48 10.30 -10.25
N ALA A 12 -0.75 10.00 -11.33
CA ALA A 12 -0.76 10.72 -12.60
C ALA A 12 -1.87 10.16 -13.54
N GLY A 13 -3.11 10.67 -13.43
CA GLY A 13 -4.21 10.22 -14.29
C GLY A 13 -4.48 8.71 -14.19
N THR A 14 -4.59 8.02 -15.33
CA THR A 14 -4.74 6.55 -15.38
C THR A 14 -3.38 5.87 -15.48
N GLY A 15 -2.77 5.57 -14.34
CA GLY A 15 -1.45 4.92 -14.28
C GLY A 15 -0.31 5.92 -14.43
N TYR A 16 0.68 5.64 -15.27
CA TYR A 16 1.80 6.54 -15.53
C TYR A 16 1.49 7.45 -16.73
N ASP A 17 0.50 8.34 -16.58
CA ASP A 17 0.08 9.24 -17.66
C ASP A 17 0.95 10.50 -17.72
N ALA A 18 1.80 10.60 -18.73
CA ALA A 18 2.67 11.75 -18.92
C ALA A 18 1.92 13.06 -19.24
N SER A 19 0.65 12.97 -19.69
CA SER A 19 -0.20 14.15 -19.92
C SER A 19 -0.87 14.66 -18.64
N ALA A 20 -0.78 13.91 -17.55
CA ALA A 20 -1.33 14.25 -16.25
C ALA A 20 -0.27 14.06 -15.15
N SER A 21 0.63 15.03 -14.92
CA SER A 21 1.53 14.94 -13.76
C SER A 21 0.77 15.26 -12.47
N GLY A 22 0.99 14.48 -11.40
CA GLY A 22 0.20 14.63 -10.17
C GLY A 22 0.73 13.87 -8.96
N ALA A 23 0.54 14.47 -7.77
CA ALA A 23 0.92 13.92 -6.48
C ALA A 23 -0.30 13.39 -5.70
N GLY A 24 -0.06 12.50 -4.74
CA GLY A 24 -1.03 12.24 -3.67
C GLY A 24 -1.09 13.39 -2.68
N ASN A 25 -2.14 14.21 -2.75
CA ASN A 25 -2.35 15.35 -1.85
C ASN A 25 -3.17 15.00 -0.59
N GLN A 26 -3.16 13.73 -0.16
CA GLN A 26 -3.84 13.31 1.08
C GLN A 26 -2.88 13.45 2.25
N GLY A 27 -3.34 14.11 3.32
CA GLY A 27 -2.57 14.23 4.56
C GLY A 27 -2.54 12.94 5.38
N PRO A 28 -1.66 12.85 6.38
CA PRO A 28 -1.53 11.66 7.24
C PRO A 28 -2.80 11.36 8.05
N GLU A 29 -3.64 12.37 8.31
CA GLU A 29 -4.94 12.23 8.99
C GLU A 29 -6.07 11.74 8.06
N SER A 30 -5.78 11.46 6.78
CA SER A 30 -6.73 10.84 5.86
C SER A 30 -6.84 9.34 6.18
N VAL A 31 -7.62 9.03 7.21
CA VAL A 31 -7.81 7.66 7.71
C VAL A 31 -9.20 7.10 7.46
N VAL A 32 -10.21 7.94 7.16
CA VAL A 32 -11.59 7.50 6.88
C VAL A 32 -11.92 7.72 5.42
N ASP A 33 -12.52 6.70 4.79
CA ASP A 33 -12.96 6.76 3.40
C ASP A 33 -14.11 7.76 3.22
N ALA A 34 -14.03 8.55 2.14
CA ALA A 34 -15.16 9.35 1.66
C ALA A 34 -15.99 8.53 0.67
N GLN A 35 -17.24 8.93 0.46
CA GLN A 35 -18.24 8.18 -0.33
C GLN A 35 -17.70 7.63 -1.66
N ASP A 36 -16.96 8.44 -2.41
CA ASP A 36 -16.42 8.07 -3.73
C ASP A 36 -14.89 8.13 -3.78
N LYS A 37 -14.22 8.21 -2.62
CA LYS A 37 -12.78 8.38 -2.56
C LYS A 37 -12.17 7.68 -1.35
N PRO A 38 -11.31 6.66 -1.56
CA PRO A 38 -10.62 6.02 -0.47
C PRO A 38 -9.67 7.01 0.23
N SER A 39 -9.54 6.82 1.53
CA SER A 39 -8.56 7.48 2.39
C SER A 39 -7.14 7.08 2.01
N LEU A 40 -6.15 7.84 2.49
CA LEU A 40 -4.75 7.45 2.35
C LEU A 40 -4.49 6.10 3.02
N LEU A 41 -5.09 5.87 4.19
CA LEU A 41 -4.95 4.62 4.92
C LEU A 41 -5.47 3.43 4.08
N THR A 42 -6.69 3.51 3.54
CA THR A 42 -7.25 2.47 2.67
C THR A 42 -6.40 2.26 1.42
N LEU A 43 -5.90 3.31 0.78
CA LEU A 43 -4.99 3.17 -0.37
C LEU A 43 -3.71 2.41 0.02
N VAL A 44 -3.10 2.73 1.16
CA VAL A 44 -1.90 2.05 1.64
C VAL A 44 -2.19 0.58 1.96
N CYS A 45 -3.32 0.30 2.62
CA CYS A 45 -3.74 -1.05 2.97
C CYS A 45 -3.98 -1.91 1.71
N GLY A 46 -4.74 -1.39 0.75
CA GLY A 46 -5.06 -2.11 -0.48
C GLY A 46 -3.82 -2.38 -1.32
N ARG A 47 -2.92 -1.40 -1.44
CA ARG A 47 -1.64 -1.57 -2.15
C ARG A 47 -0.74 -2.58 -1.45
N SER A 48 -0.63 -2.54 -0.13
CA SER A 48 0.18 -3.48 0.64
C SER A 48 -0.31 -4.91 0.47
N LYS A 49 -1.63 -5.11 0.58
CA LYS A 49 -2.27 -6.39 0.33
C LYS A 49 -2.00 -6.88 -1.10
N ALA A 50 -2.21 -6.04 -2.10
CA ALA A 50 -1.99 -6.41 -3.50
C ALA A 50 -0.53 -6.79 -3.80
N VAL A 51 0.44 -6.08 -3.21
CA VAL A 51 1.87 -6.45 -3.33
C VAL A 51 2.15 -7.77 -2.61
N GLY A 52 1.62 -7.96 -1.41
CA GLY A 52 1.74 -9.22 -0.67
C GLY A 52 1.21 -10.42 -1.45
N ASP A 53 -0.02 -10.28 -2.00
CA ASP A 53 -0.67 -11.30 -2.81
C ASP A 53 0.13 -11.59 -4.10
N LEU A 54 0.67 -10.56 -4.77
CA LEU A 54 1.46 -10.71 -6.00
C LEU A 54 2.83 -11.38 -5.77
N GLU A 55 3.53 -11.01 -4.70
CA GLU A 55 4.86 -11.52 -4.40
C GLU A 55 4.85 -12.79 -3.53
N GLY A 56 3.69 -13.20 -3.03
CA GLY A 56 3.55 -14.36 -2.13
C GLY A 56 4.16 -14.12 -0.76
N VAL A 57 4.08 -12.89 -0.24
CA VAL A 57 4.64 -12.46 1.05
C VAL A 57 3.55 -11.88 1.95
N ASP A 58 3.85 -11.68 3.23
CA ASP A 58 2.92 -11.03 4.14
C ASP A 58 2.68 -9.56 3.74
N GLY A 59 1.46 -9.25 3.30
CA GLY A 59 1.01 -7.89 2.97
C GLY A 59 0.43 -7.11 4.15
N SER A 60 0.38 -7.71 5.34
CA SER A 60 -0.26 -7.12 6.53
C SER A 60 0.43 -5.84 7.00
N ARG A 61 -0.36 -4.93 7.57
CA ARG A 61 0.11 -3.64 8.10
C ARG A 61 -0.65 -3.27 9.39
N PRO A 62 0.00 -2.57 10.34
CA PRO A 62 -0.56 -2.35 11.67
C PRO A 62 -1.93 -1.66 11.74
N TYR A 63 -2.37 -0.90 10.73
CA TYR A 63 -3.68 -0.23 10.74
C TYR A 63 -4.58 -0.67 9.60
N CYS A 64 -4.31 -1.87 9.07
CA CYS A 64 -5.03 -2.43 7.94
C CYS A 64 -5.84 -3.64 8.37
N THR A 65 -7.03 -3.73 7.79
CA THR A 65 -7.87 -4.92 7.84
C THR A 65 -7.35 -5.98 6.87
N SER A 66 -7.82 -7.22 7.02
CA SER A 66 -7.42 -8.33 6.14
C SER A 66 -7.98 -8.22 4.71
N ASP A 67 -9.08 -7.50 4.53
CA ASP A 67 -9.68 -7.13 3.26
C ASP A 67 -9.02 -5.91 2.60
N GLY A 68 -8.02 -5.30 3.24
CA GLY A 68 -7.17 -4.28 2.61
C GLY A 68 -7.72 -2.85 2.71
N VAL A 69 -8.62 -2.57 3.65
CA VAL A 69 -9.07 -1.20 3.99
C VAL A 69 -8.50 -0.74 5.34
N GLY A 70 -8.65 0.54 5.66
CA GLY A 70 -8.29 1.07 6.98
C GLY A 70 -9.03 0.38 8.12
N ALA A 71 -8.30 0.04 9.19
CA ALA A 71 -8.89 -0.49 10.41
C ALA A 71 -9.35 0.68 11.31
N VAL A 72 -10.46 1.30 10.97
CA VAL A 72 -10.92 2.53 11.65
C VAL A 72 -12.32 2.38 12.23
N LEU A 73 -12.45 2.75 13.50
CA LEU A 73 -13.72 2.80 14.21
C LEU A 73 -14.21 4.23 14.37
N GLY A 74 -15.52 4.42 14.22
CA GLY A 74 -16.24 5.58 14.70
C GLY A 74 -16.87 5.25 16.04
N VAL A 75 -16.37 5.87 17.11
CA VAL A 75 -16.80 5.64 18.48
C VAL A 75 -17.68 6.79 18.96
N PHE A 76 -18.94 6.49 19.23
CA PHE A 76 -19.90 7.45 19.77
C PHE A 76 -19.92 7.37 21.29
N HIS A 77 -19.91 8.53 21.93
CA HIS A 77 -19.93 8.63 23.39
C HIS A 77 -21.18 9.37 23.89
N SER A 78 -21.58 9.07 25.13
CA SER A 78 -22.74 9.73 25.77
C SER A 78 -22.59 11.25 25.89
N GLY A 79 -21.36 11.75 26.07
CA GLY A 79 -21.03 13.18 26.15
C GLY A 79 -20.60 13.80 24.82
N GLY A 80 -20.89 13.16 23.69
CA GLY A 80 -20.41 13.59 22.37
C GLY A 80 -19.05 12.99 22.04
N THR A 81 -17.98 13.53 22.63
CA THR A 81 -16.59 13.07 22.39
C THR A 81 -15.98 12.31 23.57
N SER A 82 -16.68 12.25 24.71
CA SER A 82 -16.21 11.60 25.92
C SER A 82 -17.35 10.98 26.73
N GLY A 83 -17.01 10.16 27.71
CA GLY A 83 -17.96 9.42 28.54
C GLY A 83 -18.05 7.95 28.13
N ARG A 84 -19.19 7.32 28.38
CA ARG A 84 -19.39 5.90 28.04
C ARG A 84 -19.61 5.75 26.54
N VAL A 85 -18.99 4.74 25.94
CA VAL A 85 -19.24 4.33 24.56
C VAL A 85 -20.67 3.84 24.43
N THR A 86 -21.42 4.42 23.49
CA THR A 86 -22.83 4.10 23.23
C THR A 86 -23.05 3.37 21.92
N ARG A 87 -22.15 3.58 20.93
CA ARG A 87 -22.21 2.94 19.62
C ARG A 87 -20.83 2.91 18.98
N VAL A 88 -20.53 1.84 18.26
CA VAL A 88 -19.28 1.69 17.53
C VAL A 88 -19.55 1.22 16.11
N VAL A 89 -18.90 1.84 15.14
CA VAL A 89 -19.07 1.54 13.71
C VAL A 89 -17.71 1.35 13.06
N SER A 90 -17.53 0.31 12.26
CA SER A 90 -16.37 0.15 11.37
C SER A 90 -16.56 1.06 10.15
N LEU A 91 -15.76 2.12 10.05
CA LEU A 91 -16.01 3.23 9.10
C LEU A 91 -15.65 2.87 7.65
N ASP A 92 -14.54 2.16 7.44
CA ASP A 92 -14.04 1.83 6.09
C ASP A 92 -14.54 0.45 5.59
N GLN A 93 -15.38 -0.23 6.37
CA GLN A 93 -16.02 -1.49 5.99
C GLN A 93 -17.54 -1.30 5.90
N PRO A 94 -18.06 -0.80 4.77
CA PRO A 94 -19.49 -0.63 4.60
C PRO A 94 -20.21 -1.98 4.52
N CYS A 95 -21.42 -2.05 5.06
CA CYS A 95 -22.28 -3.22 4.97
C CYS A 95 -22.47 -3.64 3.50
N PRO A 96 -22.47 -4.94 3.18
CA PRO A 96 -22.60 -6.09 4.10
C PRO A 96 -21.26 -6.65 4.63
N ALA A 97 -20.16 -5.88 4.60
CA ALA A 97 -18.88 -6.32 5.14
C ALA A 97 -18.99 -6.70 6.62
N LYS A 98 -18.20 -7.70 7.03
CA LYS A 98 -18.06 -8.08 8.44
C LYS A 98 -17.03 -7.16 9.10
N PRO A 99 -17.37 -6.48 10.21
CA PRO A 99 -16.41 -5.68 10.95
C PRO A 99 -15.15 -6.47 11.34
N PHE A 100 -13.99 -5.86 11.16
CA PHE A 100 -12.68 -6.45 11.43
C PHE A 100 -12.48 -6.84 12.91
N ARG A 101 -13.29 -6.26 13.82
CA ARG A 101 -13.40 -6.67 15.22
C ARG A 101 -14.88 -6.73 15.64
N PRO A 102 -15.30 -7.74 16.41
CA PRO A 102 -16.71 -7.91 16.78
C PRO A 102 -17.17 -6.95 17.89
N PHE A 103 -16.26 -6.53 18.77
CA PHE A 103 -16.56 -5.65 19.91
C PHE A 103 -15.46 -4.62 20.11
N HIS A 104 -15.82 -3.48 20.70
CA HIS A 104 -14.91 -2.45 21.18
C HIS A 104 -15.45 -1.91 22.51
N GLU A 105 -14.64 -2.00 23.57
CA GLU A 105 -15.04 -1.62 24.93
C GLU A 105 -16.37 -2.26 25.40
N GLY A 106 -16.62 -3.51 24.99
CA GLY A 106 -17.85 -4.25 25.32
C GLY A 106 -19.07 -3.91 24.46
N VAL A 107 -18.95 -2.93 23.55
CA VAL A 107 -20.02 -2.56 22.61
C VAL A 107 -19.83 -3.30 21.28
N PRO A 108 -20.88 -3.92 20.70
CA PRO A 108 -20.82 -4.55 19.39
C PRO A 108 -20.43 -3.54 18.31
N VAL A 109 -19.54 -3.94 17.39
CA VAL A 109 -19.18 -3.11 16.24
C VAL A 109 -20.16 -3.36 15.09
N GLU A 110 -20.76 -2.30 14.57
CA GLU A 110 -21.61 -2.32 13.38
C GLU A 110 -20.79 -2.03 12.11
N CYS A 111 -21.19 -2.54 10.94
CA CYS A 111 -20.64 -2.05 9.66
C CYS A 111 -21.22 -0.67 9.31
N ALA A 112 -20.45 0.15 8.59
CA ALA A 112 -20.93 1.44 8.11
C ALA A 112 -22.07 1.26 7.08
N ARG A 113 -23.08 2.12 7.12
CA ARG A 113 -24.16 2.15 6.14
C ARG A 113 -23.81 3.17 5.07
N PRO A 114 -23.91 2.83 3.77
CA PRO A 114 -23.69 3.79 2.70
C PRO A 114 -24.57 5.05 2.86
N GLY A 115 -23.96 6.23 2.75
CA GLY A 115 -24.64 7.53 2.87
C GLY A 115 -25.03 7.95 4.29
N ALA A 116 -24.69 7.18 5.33
CA ALA A 116 -24.92 7.60 6.71
C ALA A 116 -23.86 8.62 7.16
N ASP A 117 -24.28 9.57 8.00
CA ASP A 117 -23.38 10.57 8.59
C ASP A 117 -22.80 10.07 9.93
N TYR A 118 -21.47 9.99 9.97
CA TYR A 118 -20.69 9.59 11.14
C TYR A 118 -19.86 10.74 11.74
N SER A 119 -20.10 11.98 11.34
CA SER A 119 -19.33 13.17 11.75
C SER A 119 -19.26 13.41 13.26
N ARG A 120 -20.21 12.88 14.02
CA ARG A 120 -20.23 12.97 15.50
C ARG A 120 -19.42 11.89 16.21
N ALA A 121 -18.89 10.91 15.47
CA ALA A 121 -18.07 9.86 16.04
C ALA A 121 -16.65 10.36 16.30
N VAL A 122 -16.02 9.85 17.35
CA VAL A 122 -14.57 9.95 17.53
C VAL A 122 -13.92 8.91 16.64
N THR A 123 -13.08 9.34 15.71
CA THR A 123 -12.32 8.46 14.82
C THR A 123 -11.17 7.81 15.59
N VAL A 124 -11.15 6.47 15.61
CA VAL A 124 -10.16 5.67 16.32
C VAL A 124 -9.54 4.66 15.35
N PRO A 125 -8.34 4.95 14.80
CA PRO A 125 -7.53 3.95 14.09
C PRO A 125 -7.13 2.84 15.06
N VAL A 126 -7.39 1.59 14.67
CA VAL A 126 -7.14 0.42 15.51
C VAL A 126 -5.90 -0.30 15.02
N ARG A 127 -4.93 -0.44 15.91
CA ARG A 127 -3.74 -1.24 15.62
C ARG A 127 -4.08 -2.74 15.62
N GLY A 128 -3.81 -3.43 14.51
CA GLY A 128 -3.80 -4.88 14.36
C GLY A 128 -2.54 -5.53 14.92
N ASP A 129 -2.37 -6.81 14.60
CA ASP A 129 -1.27 -7.68 15.04
C ASP A 129 -0.10 -7.76 14.05
N ALA A 130 -0.19 -7.05 12.92
CA ALA A 130 0.88 -6.97 11.95
C ALA A 130 2.20 -6.45 12.58
N PRO A 131 3.36 -6.91 12.07
CA PRO A 131 4.67 -6.46 12.54
C PRO A 131 4.83 -4.94 12.51
N ALA A 132 5.63 -4.40 13.43
CA ALA A 132 5.95 -2.97 13.44
C ALA A 132 6.66 -2.52 12.15
N ASP A 133 7.46 -3.41 11.57
CA ASP A 133 8.15 -3.25 10.29
C ASP A 133 7.50 -4.18 9.25
N PRO A 134 6.60 -3.68 8.39
CA PRO A 134 5.95 -4.49 7.37
C PRO A 134 6.93 -5.03 6.33
N VAL A 135 6.67 -6.25 5.85
CA VAL A 135 7.49 -6.89 4.80
C VAL A 135 7.43 -6.10 3.49
N VAL A 136 6.26 -5.58 3.13
CA VAL A 136 6.07 -4.71 1.97
C VAL A 136 6.67 -3.32 2.27
N PRO A 137 7.69 -2.86 1.53
CA PRO A 137 8.33 -1.56 1.77
C PRO A 137 7.40 -0.34 1.61
N ALA A 138 7.78 0.77 2.22
CA ALA A 138 6.98 2.01 2.18
C ALA A 138 6.83 2.59 0.76
N ASP A 139 7.85 2.49 -0.09
CA ASP A 139 7.81 3.01 -1.46
C ASP A 139 6.87 2.20 -2.37
N ALA A 140 6.60 0.94 -2.04
CA ALA A 140 5.64 0.09 -2.76
C ALA A 140 4.18 0.54 -2.58
N VAL A 141 3.88 1.26 -1.50
CA VAL A 141 2.50 1.68 -1.16
C VAL A 141 2.29 3.19 -1.23
N THR A 142 3.36 3.97 -1.22
CA THR A 142 3.33 5.44 -1.30
C THR A 142 3.57 5.91 -2.73
N ALA A 143 2.62 6.71 -3.25
CA ALA A 143 2.77 7.31 -4.57
C ALA A 143 3.93 8.33 -4.58
N SER A 144 4.60 8.47 -5.71
CA SER A 144 5.61 9.52 -5.86
C SER A 144 4.96 10.89 -6.01
N ALA A 145 5.71 11.95 -5.65
CA ALA A 145 5.22 13.32 -5.76
C ALA A 145 4.99 13.77 -7.22
N SER A 146 5.69 13.20 -8.20
CA SER A 146 5.47 13.50 -9.62
C SER A 146 4.40 12.62 -10.27
N GLY A 147 4.10 11.47 -9.66
CA GLY A 147 3.34 10.38 -10.30
C GLY A 147 4.11 9.66 -11.42
N LEU A 148 5.32 10.11 -11.77
CA LEU A 148 6.10 9.62 -12.92
C LEU A 148 7.51 9.19 -12.53
N ASP A 149 7.75 8.93 -11.24
CA ASP A 149 9.05 8.53 -10.73
C ASP A 149 9.34 7.08 -11.15
N PRO A 150 10.40 6.82 -11.93
CA PRO A 150 10.77 5.46 -12.34
C PRO A 150 11.55 4.71 -11.26
N HIS A 151 11.85 5.35 -10.12
CA HIS A 151 12.70 4.77 -9.10
C HIS A 151 11.91 4.02 -8.01
N ILE A 152 12.43 2.86 -7.62
CA ILE A 152 12.03 2.12 -6.43
C ILE A 152 13.23 1.91 -5.51
N SER A 153 12.97 1.59 -4.25
CA SER A 153 14.00 1.19 -3.30
C SER A 153 14.61 -0.17 -3.71
N PRO A 154 15.89 -0.43 -3.40
CA PRO A 154 16.47 -1.77 -3.56
C PRO A 154 15.72 -2.84 -2.76
N ALA A 155 15.12 -2.47 -1.62
CA ALA A 155 14.30 -3.39 -0.84
C ALA A 155 13.05 -3.82 -1.62
N TYR A 156 12.36 -2.89 -2.28
CA TYR A 156 11.19 -3.24 -3.10
C TYR A 156 11.59 -4.02 -4.36
N ALA A 157 12.72 -3.68 -5.00
CA ALA A 157 13.25 -4.49 -6.10
C ALA A 157 13.60 -5.92 -5.64
N ALA A 158 14.22 -6.06 -4.47
CA ALA A 158 14.58 -7.36 -3.90
C ALA A 158 13.34 -8.19 -3.57
N LEU A 159 12.28 -7.58 -3.02
CA LEU A 159 11.02 -8.27 -2.70
C LEU A 159 10.42 -9.00 -3.92
N GLN A 160 10.54 -8.40 -5.11
CA GLN A 160 9.98 -8.93 -6.35
C GLN A 160 10.86 -10.01 -7.02
N THR A 161 12.08 -10.20 -6.52
CA THR A 161 13.09 -11.07 -7.16
C THR A 161 12.62 -12.52 -7.35
N PRO A 162 12.01 -13.20 -6.35
CA PRO A 162 11.59 -14.59 -6.51
C PRO A 162 10.58 -14.77 -7.64
N ARG A 163 9.58 -13.88 -7.73
CA ARG A 163 8.62 -13.88 -8.83
C ARG A 163 9.32 -13.66 -10.17
N ILE A 164 10.16 -12.64 -10.29
CA ILE A 164 10.84 -12.33 -11.55
C ILE A 164 11.73 -13.48 -12.01
N ALA A 165 12.49 -14.09 -11.09
CA ALA A 165 13.35 -15.23 -11.40
C ALA A 165 12.52 -16.40 -11.97
N ARG A 166 11.42 -16.76 -11.30
CA ARG A 166 10.48 -17.79 -11.75
C ARG A 166 9.89 -17.48 -13.13
N GLU A 167 9.33 -16.29 -13.32
CA GLU A 167 8.66 -15.89 -14.57
C GLU A 167 9.62 -15.73 -15.77
N ARG A 168 10.93 -15.57 -15.51
CA ARG A 168 11.97 -15.45 -16.53
C ARG A 168 12.79 -16.73 -16.73
N GLY A 169 12.54 -17.78 -15.94
CA GLY A 169 13.31 -19.02 -16.00
C GLY A 169 14.80 -18.82 -15.69
N THR A 170 15.10 -17.94 -14.72
CA THR A 170 16.46 -17.63 -14.26
C THR A 170 16.56 -17.80 -12.75
N ASP A 171 17.77 -17.71 -12.19
CA ASP A 171 17.99 -17.80 -10.75
C ASP A 171 17.91 -16.42 -10.05
N GLU A 172 17.55 -16.42 -8.77
CA GLU A 172 17.42 -15.18 -7.98
C GLU A 172 18.75 -14.40 -7.89
N THR A 173 19.89 -15.08 -7.85
CA THR A 173 21.21 -14.42 -7.76
C THR A 173 21.50 -13.61 -9.02
N SER A 174 21.12 -14.13 -10.18
CA SER A 174 21.22 -13.45 -11.48
C SER A 174 20.34 -12.20 -11.53
N VAL A 175 19.13 -12.25 -10.99
CA VAL A 175 18.24 -11.09 -10.88
C VAL A 175 18.81 -10.06 -9.89
N GLN A 176 19.31 -10.47 -8.73
CA GLN A 176 19.93 -9.58 -7.74
C GLN A 176 21.17 -8.87 -8.31
N LYS A 177 22.00 -9.56 -9.09
CA LYS A 177 23.13 -8.94 -9.81
C LYS A 177 22.66 -7.85 -10.76
N LEU A 178 21.55 -8.08 -11.46
CA LEU A 178 20.96 -7.09 -12.35
C LEU A 178 20.45 -5.87 -11.55
N ILE A 179 19.69 -6.10 -10.46
CA ILE A 179 19.23 -5.01 -9.57
C ILE A 179 20.41 -4.17 -9.10
N LYS A 180 21.47 -4.80 -8.59
CA LYS A 180 22.68 -4.10 -8.11
C LYS A 180 23.36 -3.27 -9.20
N LYS A 181 23.40 -3.77 -10.44
CA LYS A 181 23.96 -3.05 -11.60
C LYS A 181 23.16 -1.79 -11.95
N TYR A 182 21.85 -1.83 -11.77
CA TYR A 182 20.93 -0.71 -12.05
C TYR A 182 20.53 0.06 -10.78
N THR A 183 21.22 -0.18 -9.67
CA THR A 183 21.08 0.63 -8.46
C THR A 183 22.02 1.83 -8.55
N THR A 184 21.47 3.04 -8.55
CA THR A 184 22.26 4.25 -8.38
C THR A 184 22.65 4.40 -6.91
N GLY A 185 23.94 4.67 -6.66
CA GLY A 185 24.47 4.91 -5.31
C GLY A 185 24.13 6.30 -4.78
N ARG A 186 24.47 6.55 -3.52
CA ARG A 186 24.34 7.88 -2.90
C ARG A 186 25.27 8.88 -3.60
N ALA A 187 24.77 10.05 -3.97
CA ALA A 187 25.60 11.14 -4.46
C ALA A 187 26.64 11.52 -3.37
N LEU A 188 27.93 11.43 -3.72
CA LEU A 188 29.07 11.71 -2.83
C LEU A 188 29.03 10.98 -1.46
N GLY A 189 28.45 9.78 -1.41
CA GLY A 189 28.41 8.94 -0.20
C GLY A 189 27.48 9.42 0.92
N ALA A 190 26.92 10.63 0.82
CA ALA A 190 26.14 11.26 1.88
C ALA A 190 24.76 11.79 1.43
N LEU A 191 24.54 12.04 0.13
CA LEU A 191 23.30 12.63 -0.38
C LEU A 191 22.46 11.62 -1.16
N GLY A 192 21.19 11.48 -0.79
CA GLY A 192 20.21 10.61 -1.45
C GLY A 192 20.17 9.18 -0.92
N GLU A 193 19.09 8.48 -1.24
CA GLU A 193 18.91 7.05 -0.96
C GLU A 193 19.28 6.22 -2.18
N PRO A 194 19.83 5.00 -2.02
CA PRO A 194 20.02 4.09 -3.14
C PRO A 194 18.69 3.84 -3.84
N ALA A 195 18.69 3.90 -5.17
CA ALA A 195 17.47 3.82 -5.96
C ALA A 195 17.68 2.93 -7.19
N VAL A 196 16.63 2.24 -7.62
CA VAL A 196 16.65 1.35 -8.78
C VAL A 196 15.72 1.90 -9.84
N ASN A 197 16.25 2.22 -11.02
CA ASN A 197 15.43 2.66 -12.16
C ASN A 197 14.71 1.45 -12.78
N VAL A 198 13.40 1.35 -12.59
CA VAL A 198 12.59 0.21 -13.02
C VAL A 198 12.50 0.11 -14.54
N VAL A 199 12.51 1.22 -15.25
CA VAL A 199 12.44 1.24 -16.72
C VAL A 199 13.71 0.63 -17.30
N GLU A 200 14.88 1.12 -16.87
CA GLU A 200 16.17 0.61 -17.33
C GLU A 200 16.37 -0.86 -16.91
N LEU A 201 15.98 -1.21 -15.68
CA LEU A 201 16.04 -2.57 -15.19
C LEU A 201 15.18 -3.53 -16.01
N ASN A 202 13.94 -3.14 -16.35
CA ASN A 202 13.05 -3.97 -17.17
C ASN A 202 13.54 -4.11 -18.62
N ILE A 203 14.12 -3.06 -19.21
CA ILE A 203 14.77 -3.15 -20.53
C ILE A 203 15.96 -4.12 -20.49
N ALA A 204 16.78 -4.04 -19.44
CA ALA A 204 17.91 -4.93 -19.26
C ALA A 204 17.48 -6.38 -18.99
N LEU A 205 16.39 -6.55 -18.25
CA LEU A 205 15.76 -7.84 -18.00
C LEU A 205 15.32 -8.50 -19.32
N ASP A 206 14.66 -7.76 -20.21
CA ASP A 206 14.25 -8.29 -21.52
C ASP A 206 15.43 -8.65 -22.43
N ARG A 207 16.52 -7.89 -22.39
CA ARG A 207 17.75 -8.18 -23.17
C ARG A 207 18.50 -9.41 -22.65
N THR A 208 18.50 -9.62 -21.35
CA THR A 208 19.31 -10.67 -20.69
C THR A 208 18.52 -11.97 -20.51
N TYR A 209 17.25 -11.84 -20.13
CA TYR A 209 16.32 -12.94 -19.87
C TYR A 209 14.99 -12.66 -20.60
N PRO A 210 14.93 -12.90 -21.92
CA PRO A 210 13.74 -12.66 -22.72
C PRO A 210 12.52 -13.40 -22.17
N LYS A 211 11.33 -12.81 -22.31
CA LYS A 211 10.08 -13.44 -21.87
C LYS A 211 9.91 -14.79 -22.58
N GLN A 212 9.67 -15.84 -21.82
CA GLN A 212 9.28 -17.13 -22.38
C GLN A 212 7.77 -17.11 -22.63
N GLY A 213 7.33 -17.41 -23.86
CA GLY A 213 5.93 -17.46 -24.28
C GLY A 213 5.23 -16.09 -24.31
N ALA A 214 5.01 -15.57 -25.52
CA ALA A 214 4.07 -14.50 -25.81
C ALA A 214 2.69 -15.11 -26.12
#